data_AF-A0AA51X7H7-F1
#
_entry.id   AF-A0AA51X7H7-F1
#
_cell.length_a   1.000
_cell.length_b   1.000
_cell.length_c   1.000
_cell.angle_alpha   90.00
_cell.angle_beta   90.00
_cell.angle_gamma   90.00
#
_symmetry.space_group_name_H-M   'P 1'
#
loop_
_entity.id
_entity.type
_entity.pdbx_description
1 polymer ?
#
loop_
_entity_poly.entity_id
_entity_poly.type
_entity_poly.pdbx_seq_one_letter_code
_entity_poly.pdbx_strand_id
1 'polypeptide(L)'
;MSGVIKPLHYSNRTNKTKKLEKLKKEEFIDDNHSDDEKLITIKAFINVIDLMGKATSTGEKILLNLVFLLIVTGFRSIECITLRKDALVKRPIVDVLTKEQLIKQGQPQYSLGIKYIGAKGTGERIHWVEPLAVPLVEAIFDNTLKLSEKMRKKIEYLRVKSQRDYLPESLDNIPSTDIEIGDTIENLITTECSRPGIGSLRDRLYKAFNSARLPISKELRPGKKYDIERYYSKVEINRFIASKYGEDANAVEQKLTYRWSTSGKKYEIKYEDLLFIHEFGSTKFARKQILTAVVIPFSNPLINNFLGFGGNKSAFEYYNLIEDDGSYTRLKSHMPRHNINTFLAIAGLSEHLQAMLMGRIDITQNEHYQHVAIKHIRKATSLISLATIPKSNSEISEKTESKIDSSSPIDYIRNNGFIKINPEHDLEANLKTNLHTFDNREDIAKHLESTMSDTFLSDVKSAFDEFTDRSKKLEAKELIERHATLHPLPLGSCNRNVAASGCPTRLKCQSGEYCESFELTGRIDEHSKLNALREKLQEQFKQLEQLAVEDDSYTFARNQMSKNLDNLARLERISLLTETKRQIAKVRHYKSEEKVTTLADLFAREHLKGEQNA
;
A
#
# COMPACT_ATOMS: atom_id res chain seq x y z
N MET A 1 13.21 -37.66 -9.09
CA MET A 1 13.13 -36.73 -10.23
C MET A 1 11.79 -36.02 -10.18
N SER A 2 11.72 -34.95 -9.39
CA SER A 2 10.52 -34.16 -9.12
C SER A 2 10.45 -33.00 -10.11
N GLY A 3 9.74 -33.20 -11.22
CA GLY A 3 9.40 -32.13 -12.15
C GLY A 3 8.34 -31.24 -11.53
N VAL A 4 8.74 -30.10 -10.97
CA VAL A 4 7.83 -28.99 -10.65
C VAL A 4 7.34 -28.43 -11.97
N ILE A 5 6.16 -28.86 -12.41
CA ILE A 5 5.52 -28.27 -13.59
C ILE A 5 4.95 -26.93 -13.15
N LYS A 6 5.63 -25.86 -13.59
CA LYS A 6 5.23 -24.46 -13.43
C LYS A 6 3.78 -24.27 -13.89
N PRO A 7 2.97 -23.42 -13.23
CA PRO A 7 1.70 -23.00 -13.80
C PRO A 7 1.97 -22.39 -15.18
N LEU A 8 1.25 -22.88 -16.20
CA LEU A 8 1.31 -22.35 -17.56
C LEU A 8 1.13 -20.83 -17.51
N HIS A 9 2.19 -20.08 -17.81
CA HIS A 9 2.13 -18.64 -18.02
C HIS A 9 1.12 -18.38 -19.14
N TYR A 10 -0.10 -17.99 -18.78
CA TYR A 10 -1.12 -17.62 -19.76
C TYR A 10 -0.71 -16.28 -20.38
N SER A 11 -0.05 -16.32 -21.53
CA SER A 11 0.61 -15.19 -22.18
C SER A 11 -0.34 -14.29 -22.96
N ASN A 12 -1.56 -14.05 -22.48
CA ASN A 12 -2.44 -13.02 -23.04
C ASN A 12 -2.14 -11.66 -22.39
N ARG A 13 -0.89 -11.23 -22.49
CA ARG A 13 -0.45 -9.88 -22.11
C ARG A 13 -0.87 -8.90 -23.20
N THR A 14 -1.89 -8.09 -22.94
CA THR A 14 -2.29 -6.99 -23.84
C THR A 14 -1.13 -6.01 -24.01
N ASN A 15 -1.07 -5.29 -25.15
CA ASN A 15 -0.01 -4.30 -25.41
C ASN A 15 0.16 -3.26 -24.27
N LYS A 16 -0.88 -2.99 -23.48
CA LYS A 16 -0.84 -2.15 -22.28
C LYS A 16 -0.16 -2.79 -21.07
N THR A 17 -0.30 -4.11 -20.84
CA THR A 17 0.50 -4.81 -19.80
C THR A 17 2.00 -4.82 -20.12
N LYS A 18 2.39 -4.90 -21.40
CA LYS A 18 3.78 -4.69 -21.83
C LYS A 18 4.24 -3.24 -21.63
N LYS A 19 3.34 -2.27 -21.81
CA LYS A 19 3.58 -0.85 -21.49
C LYS A 19 3.75 -0.65 -19.98
N LEU A 20 3.02 -1.39 -19.15
CA LEU A 20 3.19 -1.41 -17.70
C LEU A 20 4.55 -2.00 -17.28
N GLU A 21 5.01 -3.08 -17.91
CA GLU A 21 6.36 -3.61 -17.69
C GLU A 21 7.46 -2.64 -18.16
N LYS A 22 7.23 -1.87 -19.23
CA LYS A 22 8.12 -0.78 -19.63
C LYS A 22 8.09 0.38 -18.63
N LEU A 23 6.93 0.81 -18.15
CA LEU A 23 6.77 1.85 -17.12
C LEU A 23 7.32 1.43 -15.75
N LYS A 24 7.29 0.12 -15.43
CA LYS A 24 8.01 -0.45 -14.27
C LYS A 24 9.53 -0.29 -14.41
N LYS A 25 10.06 -0.26 -15.65
CA LYS A 25 11.49 -0.07 -15.96
C LYS A 25 11.89 1.39 -16.18
N GLU A 26 10.96 2.30 -16.45
CA GLU A 26 11.23 3.72 -16.63
C GLU A 26 11.46 4.40 -15.27
N GLU A 27 12.62 5.02 -15.05
CA GLU A 27 13.07 5.55 -13.75
C GLU A 27 12.29 6.79 -13.26
N PHE A 28 11.52 7.45 -14.12
CA PHE A 28 10.81 8.70 -13.79
C PHE A 28 9.36 8.66 -14.26
N ILE A 29 8.42 8.76 -13.33
CA ILE A 29 7.02 9.11 -13.61
C ILE A 29 6.77 10.40 -12.84
N ASP A 30 6.23 11.40 -13.53
CA ASP A 30 5.85 12.68 -12.93
C ASP A 30 4.82 12.46 -11.82
N ASP A 31 5.23 12.70 -10.58
CA ASP A 31 4.47 12.48 -9.33
C ASP A 31 3.33 13.50 -9.12
N ASN A 32 3.11 14.42 -10.07
CA ASN A 32 2.20 15.55 -9.89
C ASN A 32 0.69 15.25 -9.98
N HIS A 33 0.28 13.99 -10.15
CA HIS A 33 -1.15 13.63 -10.06
C HIS A 33 -1.54 13.27 -8.62
N SER A 34 -1.77 14.32 -7.82
CA SER A 34 -2.39 14.28 -6.49
C SER A 34 -3.90 14.02 -6.56
N ASP A 35 -4.31 12.92 -7.22
CA ASP A 35 -5.67 12.39 -7.06
C ASP A 35 -5.60 10.96 -6.50
N ASP A 36 -4.88 10.85 -5.37
CA ASP A 36 -5.02 9.74 -4.44
C ASP A 36 -6.47 9.77 -3.91
N GLU A 37 -7.40 9.12 -4.60
CA GLU A 37 -8.68 8.69 -4.04
C GLU A 37 -8.40 7.68 -2.92
N LYS A 38 -7.96 8.24 -1.79
CA LYS A 38 -7.49 7.80 -0.46
C LYS A 38 -7.27 6.33 -0.07
N LEU A 39 -7.37 5.30 -0.92
CA LEU A 39 -7.25 3.88 -0.58
C LEU A 39 -7.75 3.53 0.86
N ILE A 40 -7.34 2.41 1.47
CA ILE A 40 -7.64 2.16 2.88
C ILE A 40 -6.30 2.13 3.61
N THR A 41 -6.16 2.97 4.63
CA THR A 41 -4.99 2.94 5.52
C THR A 41 -5.04 1.69 6.38
N ILE A 42 -3.86 1.20 6.80
CA ILE A 42 -3.79 0.05 7.73
C ILE A 42 -4.51 0.39 9.03
N LYS A 43 -4.35 1.63 9.52
CA LYS A 43 -5.01 2.11 10.73
C LYS A 43 -6.53 2.18 10.57
N ALA A 44 -7.05 2.68 9.45
CA ALA A 44 -8.48 2.65 9.16
C ALA A 44 -9.03 1.21 9.16
N PHE A 45 -8.30 0.27 8.56
CA PHE A 45 -8.70 -1.13 8.53
C PHE A 45 -8.77 -1.76 9.94
N ILE A 46 -7.76 -1.49 10.78
CA ILE A 46 -7.76 -1.92 12.19
C ILE A 46 -8.94 -1.28 12.94
N ASN A 47 -9.20 0.01 12.73
CA ASN A 47 -10.31 0.70 13.37
C ASN A 47 -11.68 0.11 12.95
N VAL A 48 -11.82 -0.37 11.70
CA VAL A 48 -13.02 -1.13 11.27
C VAL A 48 -13.13 -2.47 12.01
N ILE A 49 -12.03 -3.16 12.27
CA ILE A 49 -12.03 -4.41 13.06
C ILE A 49 -12.39 -4.12 14.52
N ASP A 50 -11.85 -3.04 15.11
CA ASP A 50 -12.16 -2.63 16.48
C ASP A 50 -13.64 -2.28 16.67
N LEU A 51 -14.31 -1.77 15.63
CA LEU A 51 -15.76 -1.57 15.66
C LEU A 51 -16.53 -2.87 15.88
N MET A 52 -16.01 -4.02 15.45
CA MET A 52 -16.67 -5.32 15.65
C MET A 52 -16.84 -5.66 17.12
N GLY A 53 -15.86 -5.32 17.96
CA GLY A 53 -15.92 -5.52 19.41
C GLY A 53 -16.73 -4.45 20.15
N LYS A 54 -16.90 -3.25 19.55
CA LYS A 54 -17.53 -2.09 20.20
C LYS A 54 -18.99 -1.86 19.80
N ALA A 55 -19.43 -2.37 18.65
CA ALA A 55 -20.80 -2.19 18.16
C ALA A 55 -21.83 -2.79 19.11
N THR A 56 -22.74 -1.95 19.61
CA THR A 56 -23.77 -2.36 20.57
C THR A 56 -25.07 -2.70 19.87
N SER A 57 -25.46 -1.90 18.87
CA SER A 57 -26.76 -2.02 18.23
C SER A 57 -26.82 -3.16 17.22
N THR A 58 -27.98 -3.83 17.12
CA THR A 58 -28.24 -4.81 16.06
C THR A 58 -28.03 -4.20 14.67
N GLY A 59 -28.48 -2.96 14.46
CA GLY A 59 -28.31 -2.26 13.18
C GLY A 59 -26.86 -1.90 12.86
N GLU A 60 -26.06 -1.54 13.86
CA GLU A 60 -24.61 -1.30 13.71
C GLU A 60 -23.89 -2.58 13.28
N LYS A 61 -24.21 -3.73 13.91
CA LYS A 61 -23.62 -5.03 13.56
C LYS A 61 -23.96 -5.48 12.14
N ILE A 62 -25.22 -5.32 11.71
CA ILE A 62 -25.63 -5.63 10.34
C ILE A 62 -24.91 -4.72 9.33
N LEU A 63 -24.78 -3.43 9.64
CA LEU A 63 -24.06 -2.50 8.77
C LEU A 63 -22.56 -2.82 8.70
N LEU A 64 -21.95 -3.25 9.81
CA LEU A 64 -20.56 -3.67 9.83
C LEU A 64 -20.33 -4.93 8.98
N ASN A 65 -21.24 -5.91 9.06
CA ASN A 65 -21.25 -7.08 8.17
C ASN A 65 -21.30 -6.67 6.68
N LEU A 66 -22.10 -5.66 6.33
CA LEU A 66 -22.15 -5.08 4.99
C LEU A 66 -20.80 -4.48 4.59
N VAL A 67 -20.16 -3.71 5.49
CA VAL A 67 -18.83 -3.11 5.25
C VAL A 67 -17.75 -4.17 5.05
N PHE A 68 -17.74 -5.24 5.86
CA PHE A 68 -16.81 -6.35 5.66
C PHE A 68 -17.02 -7.03 4.31
N LEU A 69 -18.27 -7.23 3.90
CA LEU A 69 -18.56 -7.81 2.59
C LEU A 69 -18.04 -6.91 1.45
N LEU A 70 -18.13 -5.58 1.58
CA LEU A 70 -17.52 -4.64 0.63
C LEU A 70 -16.00 -4.75 0.59
N ILE A 71 -15.33 -4.92 1.74
CA ILE A 71 -13.86 -5.07 1.84
C ILE A 71 -13.38 -6.36 1.20
N VAL A 72 -14.11 -7.47 1.36
CA VAL A 72 -13.73 -8.76 0.81
C VAL A 72 -14.01 -8.85 -0.70
N THR A 73 -15.16 -8.34 -1.16
CA THR A 73 -15.64 -8.58 -2.54
C THR A 73 -15.40 -7.40 -3.49
N GLY A 74 -15.28 -6.17 -2.98
CA GLY A 74 -15.18 -4.96 -3.80
C GLY A 74 -16.46 -4.61 -4.55
N PHE A 75 -17.61 -5.11 -4.10
CA PHE A 75 -18.91 -4.73 -4.62
C PHE A 75 -19.13 -3.22 -4.53
N ARG A 76 -19.95 -2.70 -5.45
CA ARG A 76 -20.54 -1.37 -5.23
C ARG A 76 -21.51 -1.46 -4.07
N SER A 77 -21.66 -0.35 -3.35
CA SER A 77 -22.62 -0.27 -2.24
C SER A 77 -24.04 -0.65 -2.65
N ILE A 78 -24.49 -0.25 -3.85
CA ILE A 78 -25.81 -0.64 -4.38
C ILE A 78 -25.91 -2.15 -4.68
N GLU A 79 -24.83 -2.77 -5.18
CA GLU A 79 -24.76 -4.20 -5.46
C GLU A 79 -24.88 -5.00 -4.15
N CYS A 80 -24.27 -4.50 -3.08
CA CYS A 80 -24.33 -5.09 -1.75
C CYS A 80 -25.70 -4.89 -1.07
N ILE A 81 -26.28 -3.68 -1.13
CA ILE A 81 -27.61 -3.37 -0.56
C ILE A 81 -28.71 -4.24 -1.20
N THR A 82 -28.57 -4.56 -2.48
CA THR A 82 -29.57 -5.32 -3.25
C THR A 82 -29.36 -6.84 -3.22
N LEU A 83 -28.41 -7.34 -2.43
CA LEU A 83 -28.19 -8.77 -2.26
C LEU A 83 -29.41 -9.45 -1.64
N ARG A 84 -29.73 -10.64 -2.15
CA ARG A 84 -30.80 -11.48 -1.62
C ARG A 84 -30.29 -12.42 -0.53
N LYS A 85 -31.18 -12.85 0.35
CA LYS A 85 -30.88 -13.84 1.41
C LYS A 85 -30.38 -15.18 0.86
N ASP A 86 -30.85 -15.58 -0.32
CA ASP A 86 -30.52 -16.82 -1.03
C ASP A 86 -29.40 -16.65 -2.08
N ALA A 87 -28.65 -15.55 -2.01
CA ALA A 87 -27.62 -15.23 -3.01
C ALA A 87 -26.40 -16.18 -3.01
N LEU A 88 -26.22 -17.01 -1.98
CA LEU A 88 -25.07 -17.90 -1.89
C LEU A 88 -25.22 -19.12 -2.82
N VAL A 89 -24.21 -19.36 -3.64
CA VAL A 89 -24.11 -20.50 -4.56
C VAL A 89 -22.87 -21.31 -4.18
N LYS A 90 -23.04 -22.59 -3.85
CA LYS A 90 -21.94 -23.51 -3.58
C LYS A 90 -21.76 -24.46 -4.76
N ARG A 91 -20.53 -24.61 -5.26
CA ARG A 91 -20.18 -25.61 -6.29
C ARG A 91 -19.00 -26.47 -5.85
N PRO A 92 -19.08 -27.81 -5.97
CA PRO A 92 -17.96 -28.67 -5.64
C PRO A 92 -16.79 -28.45 -6.61
N ILE A 93 -15.57 -28.51 -6.10
CA ILE A 93 -14.36 -28.46 -6.93
C ILE A 93 -14.11 -29.86 -7.48
N VAL A 94 -14.19 -29.99 -8.81
CA VAL A 94 -14.09 -31.28 -9.51
C VAL A 94 -12.63 -31.66 -9.79
N ASP A 95 -11.73 -30.68 -9.86
CA ASP A 95 -10.33 -30.92 -10.23
C ASP A 95 -9.51 -31.50 -9.06
N VAL A 96 -8.82 -32.61 -9.34
CA VAL A 96 -8.11 -33.45 -8.36
C VAL A 96 -6.89 -32.72 -7.79
N LEU A 97 -6.18 -31.96 -8.63
CA LEU A 97 -4.95 -31.25 -8.26
C LEU A 97 -5.22 -30.07 -7.32
N THR A 98 -6.23 -29.26 -7.65
CA THR A 98 -6.68 -28.15 -6.79
C THR A 98 -7.27 -28.66 -5.48
N LYS A 99 -7.98 -29.80 -5.50
CA LYS A 99 -8.50 -30.44 -4.29
C LYS A 99 -7.41 -30.86 -3.32
N GLU A 100 -6.30 -31.44 -3.80
CA GLU A 100 -5.16 -31.83 -2.94
C GLU A 100 -4.46 -30.62 -2.30
N GLN A 101 -4.30 -29.51 -3.03
CA GLN A 101 -3.72 -28.29 -2.47
C GLN A 101 -4.60 -27.64 -1.39
N LEU A 102 -5.92 -27.61 -1.62
CA LEU A 102 -6.88 -27.07 -0.65
C LEU A 102 -6.92 -27.88 0.65
N ILE A 103 -6.81 -29.22 0.54
CA ILE A 103 -6.70 -30.12 1.70
C ILE A 103 -5.43 -29.81 2.52
N LYS A 104 -4.29 -29.62 1.85
CA LYS A 104 -3.02 -29.26 2.52
C LYS A 104 -3.09 -27.91 3.24
N GLN A 105 -3.94 -26.99 2.79
CA GLN A 105 -4.10 -25.66 3.37
C GLN A 105 -5.29 -25.53 4.34
N GLY A 106 -6.02 -26.61 4.61
CA GLY A 106 -7.19 -26.60 5.51
C GLY A 106 -8.39 -25.80 4.98
N GLN A 107 -8.51 -25.64 3.65
CA GLN A 107 -9.54 -24.80 3.00
C GLN A 107 -10.76 -25.62 2.55
N PRO A 108 -11.94 -25.00 2.40
CA PRO A 108 -13.16 -25.68 1.96
C PRO A 108 -13.03 -26.27 0.53
N GLN A 109 -13.54 -27.50 0.34
CA GLN A 109 -13.48 -28.23 -0.94
C GLN A 109 -14.53 -27.80 -1.99
N TYR A 110 -15.12 -26.61 -1.81
CA TYR A 110 -16.13 -26.05 -2.70
C TYR A 110 -15.81 -24.59 -3.01
N SER A 111 -16.17 -24.16 -4.21
CA SER A 111 -16.18 -22.76 -4.59
C SER A 111 -17.47 -22.11 -4.10
N LEU A 112 -17.34 -21.03 -3.33
CA LEU A 112 -18.47 -20.20 -2.91
C LEU A 112 -18.62 -19.02 -3.88
N GLY A 113 -19.83 -18.83 -4.37
CA GLY A 113 -20.20 -17.70 -5.22
C GLY A 113 -21.33 -16.88 -4.59
N ILE A 114 -21.34 -15.57 -4.87
CA ILE A 114 -22.42 -14.66 -4.48
C ILE A 114 -23.12 -14.18 -5.75
N LYS A 115 -24.41 -14.50 -5.88
CA LYS A 115 -25.25 -14.04 -6.98
C LYS A 115 -25.70 -12.59 -6.73
N TYR A 116 -25.42 -11.69 -7.65
CA TYR A 116 -25.73 -10.26 -7.52
C TYR A 116 -26.14 -9.62 -8.85
N ILE A 117 -26.78 -8.45 -8.77
CA ILE A 117 -27.21 -7.66 -9.94
C ILE A 117 -26.22 -6.52 -10.15
N GLY A 118 -25.54 -6.48 -11.31
CA GLY A 118 -24.52 -5.47 -11.60
C GLY A 118 -25.09 -4.10 -11.99
N ALA A 119 -24.58 -3.03 -11.36
CA ALA A 119 -25.10 -1.67 -11.49
C ALA A 119 -24.78 -0.93 -12.82
N LYS A 120 -23.97 -1.51 -13.72
CA LYS A 120 -23.58 -0.92 -15.02
C LYS A 120 -24.08 -1.75 -16.22
N GLY A 121 -25.26 -2.36 -16.11
CA GLY A 121 -25.88 -3.07 -17.24
C GLY A 121 -25.29 -4.45 -17.53
N THR A 122 -24.44 -4.96 -16.64
CA THR A 122 -23.79 -6.27 -16.76
C THR A 122 -24.68 -7.46 -16.42
N GLY A 123 -25.94 -7.21 -16.02
CA GLY A 123 -26.93 -8.24 -15.69
C GLY A 123 -26.68 -8.93 -14.34
N GLU A 124 -27.33 -10.08 -14.15
CA GLU A 124 -27.06 -10.97 -13.03
C GLU A 124 -25.74 -11.71 -13.22
N ARG A 125 -24.90 -11.74 -12.19
CA ARG A 125 -23.60 -12.42 -12.19
C ARG A 125 -23.35 -13.16 -10.89
N ILE A 126 -22.39 -14.06 -10.92
CA ILE A 126 -21.86 -14.73 -9.73
C ILE A 126 -20.44 -14.21 -9.50
N HIS A 127 -20.20 -13.65 -8.33
CA HIS A 127 -18.87 -13.31 -7.86
C HIS A 127 -18.31 -14.49 -7.07
N TRP A 128 -17.24 -15.10 -7.57
CA TRP A 128 -16.56 -16.20 -6.88
C TRP A 128 -15.64 -15.62 -5.81
N VAL A 129 -15.83 -16.10 -4.58
CA VAL A 129 -15.09 -15.63 -3.40
C VAL A 129 -13.77 -16.38 -3.31
N GLU A 130 -12.72 -15.66 -2.90
CA GLU A 130 -11.41 -16.24 -2.58
C GLU A 130 -11.54 -17.36 -1.52
N PRO A 131 -10.95 -18.56 -1.71
CA PRO A 131 -11.08 -19.68 -0.78
C PRO A 131 -10.81 -19.35 0.69
N LEU A 132 -9.82 -18.50 0.97
CA LEU A 132 -9.49 -18.04 2.32
C LEU A 132 -10.58 -17.18 2.97
N ALA A 133 -11.38 -16.48 2.17
CA ALA A 133 -12.46 -15.61 2.65
C ALA A 133 -13.81 -16.33 2.77
N VAL A 134 -13.92 -17.58 2.31
CA VAL A 134 -15.18 -18.35 2.35
C VAL A 134 -15.77 -18.44 3.77
N PRO A 135 -15.03 -18.81 4.83
CA PRO A 135 -15.59 -18.90 6.17
C PRO A 135 -16.13 -17.56 6.69
N LEU A 136 -15.45 -16.46 6.33
CA LEU A 136 -15.86 -15.11 6.72
C LEU A 136 -17.17 -14.71 6.02
N VAL A 137 -17.30 -14.97 4.72
CA VAL A 137 -18.53 -14.66 3.98
C VAL A 137 -19.71 -15.46 4.50
N GLU A 138 -19.53 -16.75 4.78
CA GLU A 138 -20.58 -17.58 5.38
C GLU A 138 -21.00 -17.06 6.76
N ALA A 139 -20.03 -16.74 7.63
CA ALA A 139 -20.30 -16.15 8.92
C ALA A 139 -21.04 -14.80 8.81
N ILE A 140 -20.70 -13.96 7.82
CA ILE A 140 -21.40 -12.69 7.55
C ILE A 140 -22.88 -12.96 7.20
N PHE A 141 -23.17 -13.90 6.29
CA PHE A 141 -24.53 -14.24 5.91
C PHE A 141 -25.32 -14.81 7.09
N ASP A 142 -24.77 -15.80 7.79
CA ASP A 142 -25.42 -16.45 8.92
C ASP A 142 -25.71 -15.46 10.06
N ASN A 143 -24.72 -14.64 10.43
CA ASN A 143 -24.89 -13.62 11.47
C ASN A 143 -25.92 -12.57 11.05
N THR A 144 -25.89 -12.13 9.80
CA THR A 144 -26.86 -11.14 9.30
C THR A 144 -28.27 -11.70 9.33
N LEU A 145 -28.47 -12.95 8.87
CA LEU A 145 -29.77 -13.61 8.88
C LEU A 145 -30.32 -13.79 10.30
N LYS A 146 -29.49 -14.24 11.25
CA LYS A 146 -29.86 -14.34 12.67
C LYS A 146 -30.27 -13.00 13.27
N LEU A 147 -29.50 -11.95 13.03
CA LEU A 147 -29.77 -10.61 13.58
C LEU A 147 -31.05 -9.99 13.00
N SER A 148 -31.40 -10.32 11.75
CA SER A 148 -32.55 -9.75 11.06
C SER A 148 -33.81 -10.64 11.07
N GLU A 149 -33.78 -11.80 11.73
CA GLU A 149 -34.92 -12.75 11.79
C GLU A 149 -36.19 -12.09 12.34
N LYS A 150 -36.09 -11.41 13.49
CA LYS A 150 -37.23 -10.69 14.11
C LYS A 150 -37.79 -9.60 13.19
N MET A 151 -36.92 -8.97 12.42
CA MET A 151 -37.27 -7.87 11.53
C MET A 151 -38.00 -8.38 10.29
N ARG A 152 -37.60 -9.56 9.76
CA ARG A 152 -38.29 -10.23 8.66
C ARG A 152 -39.68 -10.69 9.05
N LYS A 153 -39.85 -11.30 10.23
CA LYS A 153 -41.18 -11.70 10.74
C LYS A 153 -42.16 -10.52 10.79
N LYS A 154 -41.68 -9.34 11.20
CA LYS A 154 -42.49 -8.10 11.15
C LYS A 154 -42.91 -7.74 9.72
N ILE A 155 -41.99 -7.77 8.76
CA ILE A 155 -42.29 -7.45 7.35
C ILE A 155 -43.27 -8.48 6.75
N GLU A 156 -43.08 -9.77 7.03
CA GLU A 156 -43.96 -10.85 6.58
C GLU A 156 -45.38 -10.67 7.13
N TYR A 157 -45.52 -10.31 8.41
CA TYR A 157 -46.81 -9.98 9.02
C TYR A 157 -47.51 -8.79 8.32
N LEU A 158 -46.77 -7.70 8.06
CA LEU A 158 -47.31 -6.54 7.32
C LEU A 158 -47.76 -6.89 5.90
N ARG A 159 -47.13 -7.91 5.30
CA ARG A 159 -47.46 -8.40 3.96
C ARG A 159 -48.74 -9.23 3.95
N VAL A 160 -48.95 -10.08 4.95
CA VAL A 160 -50.21 -10.82 5.13
C VAL A 160 -51.40 -9.85 5.27
N LYS A 161 -51.18 -8.70 5.94
CA LYS A 161 -52.16 -7.60 6.06
C LYS A 161 -52.42 -6.81 4.76
N SER A 162 -51.88 -7.24 3.62
CA SER A 162 -52.04 -6.55 2.32
C SER A 162 -51.61 -5.07 2.33
N GLN A 163 -50.69 -4.68 3.24
CA GLN A 163 -50.13 -3.32 3.33
C GLN A 163 -51.15 -2.18 3.50
N ARG A 164 -52.38 -2.48 3.90
CA ARG A 164 -53.40 -1.46 4.25
C ARG A 164 -53.17 -0.91 5.66
N ASP A 165 -52.60 -1.73 6.52
CA ASP A 165 -52.28 -1.42 7.90
C ASP A 165 -50.82 -1.78 8.21
N TYR A 166 -50.08 -0.81 8.75
CA TYR A 166 -48.67 -0.89 9.14
C TYR A 166 -48.50 -1.04 10.66
N LEU A 167 -49.59 -1.24 11.41
CA LEU A 167 -49.52 -1.47 12.85
C LEU A 167 -48.88 -2.84 13.17
N PRO A 168 -47.93 -2.89 14.13
CA PRO A 168 -47.40 -4.14 14.67
C PRO A 168 -48.48 -5.02 15.29
N GLU A 169 -48.25 -6.33 15.28
CA GLU A 169 -49.15 -7.36 15.84
C GLU A 169 -49.60 -7.05 17.28
N SER A 170 -48.69 -6.58 18.11
CA SER A 170 -48.96 -6.22 19.51
C SER A 170 -49.92 -5.04 19.68
N LEU A 171 -49.93 -4.07 18.76
CA LEU A 171 -50.86 -2.93 18.79
C LEU A 171 -52.20 -3.24 18.14
N ASP A 172 -52.24 -4.22 17.23
CA ASP A 172 -53.46 -4.65 16.59
C ASP A 172 -54.39 -5.39 17.56
N ASN A 173 -53.80 -6.25 18.42
CA ASN A 173 -54.51 -7.04 19.42
C ASN A 173 -55.20 -6.21 20.53
N ILE A 174 -54.91 -4.92 20.65
CA ILE A 174 -55.56 -4.04 21.63
C ILE A 174 -56.97 -3.71 21.10
N PRO A 175 -58.07 -4.02 21.81
CA PRO A 175 -59.42 -3.80 21.28
C PRO A 175 -59.84 -2.31 21.20
N SER A 176 -59.12 -1.39 21.85
CA SER A 176 -59.45 0.04 21.83
C SER A 176 -59.07 0.74 20.52
N THR A 177 -59.87 1.74 20.13
CA THR A 177 -59.62 2.60 18.95
C THR A 177 -58.51 3.62 19.21
N ASP A 178 -58.42 4.08 20.45
CA ASP A 178 -57.41 5.00 20.93
C ASP A 178 -56.43 4.25 21.84
N ILE A 179 -55.13 4.48 21.63
CA ILE A 179 -54.06 3.84 22.40
C ILE A 179 -53.30 4.92 23.19
N GLU A 180 -53.01 4.61 24.44
CA GLU A 180 -52.16 5.42 25.31
C GLU A 180 -50.70 5.37 24.85
N ILE A 181 -49.97 6.48 24.91
CA ILE A 181 -48.52 6.54 24.56
C ILE A 181 -47.75 5.41 25.25
N GLY A 182 -47.97 5.18 26.55
CA GLY A 182 -47.26 4.18 27.35
C GLY A 182 -47.33 2.76 26.80
N ASP A 183 -48.51 2.30 26.40
CA ASP A 183 -48.73 0.95 25.86
C ASP A 183 -48.06 0.76 24.48
N THR A 184 -47.78 1.86 23.78
CA THR A 184 -47.09 1.82 22.48
C THR A 184 -45.56 1.81 22.58
N ILE A 185 -44.98 2.08 23.76
CA ILE A 185 -43.54 2.29 23.93
C ILE A 185 -42.74 1.04 23.57
N GLU A 186 -43.05 -0.10 24.19
CA GLU A 186 -42.27 -1.33 24.02
C GLU A 186 -42.24 -1.82 22.58
N ASN A 187 -43.27 -1.48 21.80
CA ASN A 187 -43.50 -1.98 20.46
C ASN A 187 -43.06 -1.02 19.36
N LEU A 188 -43.01 0.29 19.64
CA LEU A 188 -42.63 1.31 18.66
C LEU A 188 -41.21 1.82 18.85
N ILE A 189 -40.75 2.01 20.09
CA ILE A 189 -39.45 2.65 20.34
C ILE A 189 -38.58 1.83 21.27
N THR A 190 -37.33 1.65 20.87
CA THR A 190 -36.27 1.21 21.79
C THR A 190 -35.18 2.27 21.85
N THR A 191 -34.59 2.42 23.05
CA THR A 191 -33.44 3.31 23.26
C THR A 191 -32.34 2.58 24.01
N GLU A 192 -31.09 2.84 23.64
CA GLU A 192 -29.91 2.19 24.25
C GLU A 192 -29.39 2.92 25.49
N CYS A 193 -30.15 3.85 26.08
CA CYS A 193 -29.75 4.46 27.35
C CYS A 193 -29.79 3.38 28.45
N SER A 194 -28.78 3.31 29.32
CA SER A 194 -28.85 2.50 30.54
C SER A 194 -30.07 2.91 31.35
N ARG A 195 -31.14 2.10 31.27
CA ARG A 195 -32.43 2.26 31.97
C ARG A 195 -33.06 3.65 31.77
N PRO A 196 -33.63 3.94 30.59
CA PRO A 196 -34.43 5.14 30.42
C PRO A 196 -35.69 4.98 31.29
N GLY A 197 -35.94 5.92 32.20
CA GLY A 197 -37.22 5.94 32.93
C GLY A 197 -38.38 6.04 31.94
N ILE A 198 -39.50 5.36 32.23
CA ILE A 198 -40.68 5.28 31.34
C ILE A 198 -41.14 6.68 30.90
N GLY A 199 -41.10 7.68 31.78
CA GLY A 199 -41.42 9.08 31.45
C GLY A 199 -40.53 9.69 30.35
N SER A 200 -39.25 9.32 30.29
CA SER A 200 -38.33 9.79 29.24
C SER A 200 -38.60 9.16 27.87
N LEU A 201 -39.15 7.94 27.84
CA LEU A 201 -39.60 7.27 26.63
C LEU A 201 -40.90 7.89 26.13
N ARG A 202 -41.84 8.17 27.04
CA ARG A 202 -43.09 8.90 26.74
C ARG A 202 -42.81 10.26 26.11
N ASP A 203 -41.89 11.04 26.68
CA ASP A 203 -41.52 12.35 26.14
C ASP A 203 -40.86 12.28 24.75
N ARG A 204 -40.01 11.26 24.50
CA ARG A 204 -39.41 11.06 23.17
C ARG A 204 -40.43 10.65 22.12
N LEU A 205 -41.35 9.75 22.46
CA LEU A 205 -42.43 9.33 21.56
C LEU A 205 -43.36 10.51 21.27
N TYR A 206 -43.71 11.29 22.30
CA TYR A 206 -44.47 12.53 22.18
C TYR A 206 -43.78 13.53 21.24
N LYS A 207 -42.48 13.79 21.42
CA LYS A 207 -41.70 14.66 20.52
C LYS A 207 -41.67 14.14 19.08
N ALA A 208 -41.56 12.82 18.89
CA ALA A 208 -41.60 12.21 17.56
C ALA A 208 -42.99 12.41 16.90
N PHE A 209 -44.08 12.15 17.62
CA PHE A 209 -45.45 12.37 17.14
C PHE A 209 -45.75 13.84 16.88
N ASN A 210 -45.32 14.74 17.76
CA ASN A 210 -45.48 16.18 17.59
C ASN A 210 -44.68 16.71 16.39
N SER A 211 -43.44 16.22 16.18
CA SER A 211 -42.64 16.57 15.00
C SER A 211 -43.31 16.14 13.69
N ALA A 212 -44.11 15.08 13.72
CA ALA A 212 -44.91 14.60 12.60
C ALA A 212 -46.33 15.17 12.57
N ARG A 213 -46.65 16.12 13.46
CA ARG A 213 -47.94 16.81 13.57
C ARG A 213 -49.14 15.86 13.73
N LEU A 214 -49.00 14.81 14.54
CA LEU A 214 -50.11 13.93 14.90
C LEU A 214 -51.03 14.66 15.90
N PRO A 215 -52.35 14.70 15.65
CA PRO A 215 -53.28 15.29 16.60
C PRO A 215 -53.45 14.36 17.81
N ILE A 216 -53.80 14.94 18.94
CA ILE A 216 -54.01 14.21 20.19
C ILE A 216 -55.50 13.96 20.32
N SER A 217 -55.89 12.69 20.44
CA SER A 217 -57.31 12.31 20.52
C SER A 217 -57.90 12.60 21.91
N LYS A 218 -57.13 12.33 22.98
CA LYS A 218 -57.54 12.61 24.37
C LYS A 218 -56.33 12.86 25.26
N GLU A 219 -56.44 13.83 26.16
CA GLU A 219 -55.50 14.01 27.28
C GLU A 219 -56.22 13.79 28.61
N LEU A 220 -55.69 12.91 29.44
CA LEU A 220 -56.16 12.65 30.81
C LEU A 220 -55.07 13.08 31.80
N ARG A 221 -55.47 13.76 32.87
CA ARG A 221 -54.59 14.17 33.96
C ARG A 221 -55.02 13.48 35.26
N PRO A 222 -54.56 12.24 35.51
CA PRO A 222 -54.87 11.51 36.73
C PRO A 222 -54.15 12.13 37.94
N GLY A 223 -54.68 13.22 38.50
CA GLY A 223 -54.46 13.72 39.87
C GLY A 223 -53.04 14.17 40.30
N LYS A 224 -51.96 13.61 39.74
CA LYS A 224 -50.57 14.01 40.00
C LYS A 224 -50.15 15.03 38.94
N LYS A 225 -49.50 16.10 39.39
CA LYS A 225 -49.13 17.28 38.58
C LYS A 225 -48.30 16.98 37.31
N TYR A 226 -47.73 15.77 37.20
CA TYR A 226 -46.80 15.36 36.14
C TYR A 226 -47.21 14.09 35.36
N ASP A 227 -48.29 13.41 35.73
CA ASP A 227 -48.81 12.28 34.95
C ASP A 227 -49.85 12.80 33.96
N ILE A 228 -49.42 13.02 32.71
CA ILE A 228 -50.31 13.35 31.59
C ILE A 228 -50.36 12.12 30.70
N GLU A 229 -51.52 11.46 30.69
CA GLU A 229 -51.81 10.39 29.74
C GLU A 229 -52.32 11.00 28.44
N ARG A 230 -51.70 10.62 27.33
CA ARG A 230 -52.08 11.08 26.00
C ARG A 230 -52.47 9.88 25.17
N TYR A 231 -53.62 9.99 24.52
CA TYR A 231 -54.19 8.95 23.67
C TYR A 231 -54.14 9.42 22.22
N TYR A 232 -53.76 8.50 21.35
CA TYR A 232 -53.68 8.71 19.90
C TYR A 232 -54.52 7.66 19.19
N SER A 233 -55.15 8.07 18.10
CA SER A 233 -55.92 7.15 17.25
C SER A 233 -55.00 6.16 16.55
N LYS A 234 -55.39 4.88 16.50
CA LYS A 234 -54.71 3.83 15.71
C LYS A 234 -54.48 4.23 14.25
N VAL A 235 -55.44 4.93 13.64
CA VAL A 235 -55.37 5.37 12.24
C VAL A 235 -54.21 6.34 12.02
N GLU A 236 -53.97 7.22 12.99
CA GLU A 236 -52.94 8.26 12.90
C GLU A 236 -51.55 7.70 13.18
N ILE A 237 -51.44 6.77 14.15
CA ILE A 237 -50.22 6.00 14.39
C ILE A 237 -49.86 5.20 13.14
N ASN A 238 -50.83 4.52 12.51
CA ASN A 238 -50.62 3.82 11.25
C ASN A 238 -50.09 4.76 10.16
N ARG A 239 -50.72 5.94 9.99
CA ARG A 239 -50.28 6.96 9.01
C ARG A 239 -48.85 7.44 9.30
N PHE A 240 -48.49 7.62 10.56
CA PHE A 240 -47.14 7.97 10.97
C PHE A 240 -46.12 6.91 10.58
N ILE A 241 -46.37 5.64 10.92
CA ILE A 241 -45.48 4.52 10.58
C ILE A 241 -45.36 4.42 9.05
N ALA A 242 -46.48 4.48 8.33
CA ALA A 242 -46.54 4.44 6.87
C ALA A 242 -45.81 5.61 6.19
N SER A 243 -45.64 6.75 6.87
CA SER A 243 -44.86 7.90 6.37
C SER A 243 -43.34 7.71 6.47
N LYS A 244 -42.87 6.79 7.32
CA LYS A 244 -41.44 6.50 7.51
C LYS A 244 -40.91 5.44 6.55
N TYR A 245 -41.79 4.62 6.00
CA TYR A 245 -41.52 3.89 4.77
C TYR A 245 -41.50 4.91 3.62
N GLY A 246 -40.43 4.94 2.84
CA GLY A 246 -40.13 6.02 1.89
C GLY A 246 -41.30 6.37 0.95
N GLU A 247 -41.37 7.63 0.55
CA GLU A 247 -42.25 8.09 -0.53
C GLU A 247 -41.65 7.67 -1.88
N ASP A 248 -42.00 6.48 -2.36
CA ASP A 248 -42.05 6.32 -3.80
C ASP A 248 -43.24 7.16 -4.28
N ALA A 249 -42.97 8.39 -4.70
CA ALA A 249 -43.96 9.32 -5.26
C ALA A 249 -44.81 8.74 -6.41
N ASN A 250 -44.42 7.56 -6.93
CA ASN A 250 -45.05 6.85 -8.05
C ASN A 250 -45.67 5.48 -7.70
N ALA A 251 -45.88 5.10 -6.43
CA ALA A 251 -46.67 3.89 -6.14
C ALA A 251 -47.55 4.04 -4.91
N VAL A 252 -48.84 4.17 -5.19
CA VAL A 252 -49.94 4.10 -4.23
C VAL A 252 -50.12 2.68 -3.66
N GLU A 253 -49.52 1.65 -4.28
CA GLU A 253 -49.96 0.26 -4.06
C GLU A 253 -48.99 -0.68 -3.29
N GLN A 254 -47.66 -0.45 -3.24
CA GLN A 254 -46.74 -1.38 -2.54
C GLN A 254 -45.48 -0.71 -1.95
N LYS A 255 -45.52 -0.29 -0.68
CA LYS A 255 -44.39 0.41 0.00
C LYS A 255 -43.25 -0.50 0.51
N LEU A 256 -43.42 -1.82 0.50
CA LEU A 256 -42.45 -2.81 1.04
C LEU A 256 -41.63 -3.53 -0.05
N THR A 257 -41.46 -2.88 -1.19
CA THR A 257 -40.69 -3.40 -2.32
C THR A 257 -39.59 -2.39 -2.68
N TYR A 258 -38.34 -2.84 -2.68
CA TYR A 258 -37.20 -2.03 -3.09
C TYR A 258 -37.11 -2.04 -4.62
N ARG A 259 -37.25 -0.86 -5.22
CA ARG A 259 -37.19 -0.68 -6.67
C ARG A 259 -36.02 0.22 -7.03
N TRP A 260 -35.27 -0.18 -8.04
CA TRP A 260 -34.22 0.65 -8.60
C TRP A 260 -34.12 0.42 -10.10
N SER A 261 -33.50 1.37 -10.79
CA SER A 261 -33.21 1.25 -12.21
C SER A 261 -31.71 1.22 -12.44
N THR A 262 -31.29 0.41 -13.39
CA THR A 262 -29.89 0.28 -13.80
C THR A 262 -29.85 0.04 -15.29
N SER A 263 -29.16 0.92 -16.02
CA SER A 263 -28.98 0.82 -17.48
C SER A 263 -30.31 0.61 -18.22
N GLY A 264 -31.35 1.36 -17.84
CA GLY A 264 -32.68 1.31 -18.44
C GLY A 264 -33.57 0.13 -18.01
N LYS A 265 -33.04 -0.87 -17.29
CA LYS A 265 -33.84 -1.97 -16.72
C LYS A 265 -34.32 -1.64 -15.31
N LYS A 266 -35.59 -1.92 -15.03
CA LYS A 266 -36.20 -1.79 -13.70
C LYS A 266 -36.08 -3.13 -12.97
N TYR A 267 -35.59 -3.12 -11.74
CA TYR A 267 -35.52 -4.27 -10.87
C TYR A 267 -36.38 -4.02 -9.64
N GLU A 268 -37.03 -5.07 -9.15
CA GLU A 268 -37.76 -5.05 -7.89
C GLU A 268 -37.34 -6.23 -7.02
N ILE A 269 -37.17 -5.98 -5.72
CA ILE A 269 -36.96 -7.00 -4.70
C ILE A 269 -37.80 -6.66 -3.47
N LYS A 270 -38.43 -7.67 -2.89
CA LYS A 270 -39.24 -7.55 -1.66
C LYS A 270 -38.33 -7.34 -0.45
N TYR A 271 -38.72 -6.52 0.52
CA TYR A 271 -37.87 -6.24 1.69
C TYR A 271 -37.47 -7.49 2.48
N GLU A 272 -38.34 -8.49 2.61
CA GLU A 272 -38.06 -9.75 3.31
C GLU A 272 -37.06 -10.66 2.58
N ASP A 273 -36.83 -10.43 1.29
CA ASP A 273 -35.88 -11.18 0.48
C ASP A 273 -34.50 -10.52 0.44
N LEU A 274 -34.38 -9.26 0.88
CA LEU A 274 -33.10 -8.58 1.02
C LEU A 274 -32.29 -9.18 2.17
N LEU A 275 -30.98 -9.29 1.95
CA LEU A 275 -30.03 -9.75 2.96
C LEU A 275 -29.85 -8.71 4.07
N PHE A 276 -29.67 -7.44 3.69
CA PHE A 276 -29.38 -6.35 4.63
C PHE A 276 -30.59 -5.45 4.83
N ILE A 277 -31.20 -5.56 6.02
CA ILE A 277 -32.30 -4.71 6.49
C ILE A 277 -31.99 -4.20 7.88
N HIS A 278 -32.50 -3.02 8.25
CA HIS A 278 -32.28 -2.44 9.58
C HIS A 278 -33.51 -1.67 10.08
N GLU A 279 -33.57 -1.42 11.39
CA GLU A 279 -34.66 -0.66 12.02
C GLU A 279 -34.38 0.83 11.85
N PHE A 280 -35.42 1.63 11.64
CA PHE A 280 -35.23 3.06 11.40
C PHE A 280 -34.58 3.74 12.61
N GLY A 281 -33.45 4.41 12.38
CA GLY A 281 -32.69 5.09 13.43
C GLY A 281 -31.64 4.23 14.15
N SER A 282 -31.55 2.92 13.86
CA SER A 282 -30.58 2.01 14.47
C SER A 282 -29.10 2.32 14.18
N THR A 283 -28.83 3.20 13.22
CA THR A 283 -27.47 3.58 12.79
C THR A 283 -27.11 5.02 13.15
N LYS A 284 -27.99 5.73 13.88
CA LYS A 284 -27.77 7.10 14.30
C LYS A 284 -27.07 7.14 15.65
N PHE A 285 -25.92 7.81 15.73
CA PHE A 285 -25.18 7.98 16.98
C PHE A 285 -25.60 9.21 17.78
N ALA A 286 -26.17 10.22 17.10
CA ALA A 286 -26.77 11.38 17.75
C ALA A 286 -28.24 11.08 18.10
N ARG A 287 -28.60 11.22 19.39
CA ARG A 287 -29.97 11.00 19.89
C ARG A 287 -30.53 9.62 19.50
N LYS A 288 -29.86 8.54 19.93
CA LYS A 288 -30.20 7.11 19.68
C LYS A 288 -31.66 6.80 20.04
N GLN A 289 -32.54 6.95 19.06
CA GLN A 289 -33.95 6.56 19.11
C GLN A 289 -34.20 5.63 17.93
N ILE A 290 -34.56 4.39 18.23
CA ILE A 290 -34.79 3.34 17.24
C ILE A 290 -36.30 3.13 17.16
N LEU A 291 -36.86 3.30 15.96
CA LEU A 291 -38.25 3.00 15.66
C LEU A 291 -38.33 1.55 15.16
N THR A 292 -38.58 0.63 16.09
CA THR A 292 -38.53 -0.82 15.85
C THR A 292 -39.66 -1.32 14.96
N ALA A 293 -40.74 -0.55 14.83
CA ALA A 293 -41.85 -0.84 13.93
C ALA A 293 -41.53 -0.60 12.45
N VAL A 294 -40.47 0.16 12.14
CA VAL A 294 -40.11 0.52 10.76
C VAL A 294 -38.82 -0.17 10.37
N VAL A 295 -38.92 -1.09 9.41
CA VAL A 295 -37.76 -1.84 8.88
C VAL A 295 -37.51 -1.41 7.44
N ILE A 296 -36.31 -0.90 7.17
CA ILE A 296 -35.93 -0.37 5.85
C ILE A 296 -34.58 -0.96 5.39
N PRO A 297 -34.34 -1.01 4.07
CA PRO A 297 -33.02 -1.33 3.54
C PRO A 297 -32.04 -0.18 3.78
N PHE A 298 -30.74 -0.52 3.77
CA PHE A 298 -29.69 0.50 3.83
C PHE A 298 -29.65 1.36 2.56
N SER A 299 -29.06 2.54 2.68
CA SER A 299 -28.86 3.46 1.55
C SER A 299 -27.41 3.99 1.53
N ASN A 300 -26.93 4.40 0.36
CA ASN A 300 -25.58 4.94 0.21
C ASN A 300 -25.27 6.12 1.17
N PRO A 301 -26.17 7.11 1.34
CA PRO A 301 -25.94 8.19 2.30
C PRO A 301 -25.79 7.67 3.73
N LEU A 302 -26.57 6.66 4.11
CA LEU A 302 -26.52 6.07 5.45
C LEU A 302 -25.18 5.36 5.69
N ILE A 303 -24.71 4.56 4.73
CA ILE A 303 -23.40 3.89 4.81
C ILE A 303 -22.28 4.93 4.93
N ASN A 304 -22.28 5.97 4.09
CA ASN A 304 -21.25 7.01 4.14
C ASN A 304 -21.29 7.81 5.45
N ASN A 305 -22.48 8.10 5.99
CA ASN A 305 -22.62 8.75 7.30
C ASN A 305 -22.01 7.90 8.43
N PHE A 306 -22.29 6.59 8.44
CA PHE A 306 -21.73 5.67 9.43
C PHE A 306 -20.19 5.65 9.38
N LEU A 307 -19.62 5.71 8.17
CA LEU A 307 -18.18 5.65 7.93
C LEU A 307 -17.46 7.02 7.98
N GLY A 308 -18.13 8.10 8.42
CA GLY A 308 -17.46 9.39 8.65
C GLY A 308 -17.49 10.39 7.49
N PHE A 309 -18.22 10.11 6.41
CA PHE A 309 -18.44 11.02 5.27
C PHE A 309 -19.87 11.58 5.25
N GLY A 310 -20.36 11.96 6.43
CA GLY A 310 -21.70 12.51 6.64
C GLY A 310 -21.71 13.80 7.45
N GLY A 311 -22.85 14.50 7.46
CA GLY A 311 -23.05 15.66 8.33
C GLY A 311 -23.36 15.32 9.80
N ASN A 312 -23.55 14.04 10.11
CA ASN A 312 -23.89 13.55 11.46
C ASN A 312 -22.70 12.82 12.09
N LYS A 313 -22.70 12.73 13.42
CA LYS A 313 -21.71 11.96 14.18
C LYS A 313 -21.60 10.52 13.67
N SER A 314 -20.39 10.11 13.31
CA SER A 314 -20.11 8.78 12.73
C SER A 314 -19.83 7.71 13.79
N ALA A 315 -19.68 6.45 13.37
CA ALA A 315 -19.30 5.36 14.26
C ALA A 315 -17.88 5.58 14.83
N PHE A 316 -16.95 6.00 13.98
CA PHE A 316 -15.56 6.27 14.37
C PHE A 316 -15.47 7.42 15.37
N GLU A 317 -16.23 8.51 15.17
CA GLU A 317 -16.31 9.62 16.12
C GLU A 317 -17.02 9.25 17.43
N TYR A 318 -18.01 8.35 17.37
CA TYR A 318 -18.72 7.89 18.57
C TYR A 318 -17.84 7.02 19.46
N TYR A 319 -17.06 6.13 18.87
CA TYR A 319 -16.16 5.21 19.58
C TYR A 319 -14.73 5.72 19.76
N ASN A 320 -14.46 6.97 19.37
CA ASN A 320 -13.15 7.62 19.45
C ASN A 320 -12.03 6.84 18.74
N LEU A 321 -12.30 6.40 17.50
CA LEU A 321 -11.36 5.69 16.65
C LEU A 321 -10.64 6.66 15.72
N ILE A 322 -9.33 6.78 15.90
CA ILE A 322 -8.48 7.79 15.25
C ILE A 322 -7.41 7.15 14.37
N GLU A 323 -7.03 7.88 13.32
CA GLU A 323 -5.86 7.61 12.48
C GLU A 323 -4.56 8.03 13.18
N ASP A 324 -3.42 7.71 12.56
CA ASP A 324 -2.08 8.04 13.10
C ASP A 324 -1.80 9.56 13.14
N ASP A 325 -2.55 10.36 12.38
CA ASP A 325 -2.46 11.83 12.37
C ASP A 325 -3.35 12.50 13.46
N GLY A 326 -4.04 11.71 14.28
CA GLY A 326 -4.96 12.18 15.31
C GLY A 326 -6.34 12.58 14.78
N SER A 327 -6.60 12.50 13.47
CA SER A 327 -7.93 12.70 12.91
C SER A 327 -8.82 11.47 13.11
N TYR A 328 -10.15 11.65 13.14
CA TYR A 328 -11.07 10.51 13.16
C TYR A 328 -11.02 9.76 11.84
N THR A 329 -11.06 8.43 11.90
CA THR A 329 -11.12 7.59 10.70
C THR A 329 -12.32 7.94 9.83
N ARG A 330 -12.08 8.03 8.52
CA ARG A 330 -13.11 8.29 7.50
C ARG A 330 -12.92 7.37 6.31
N LEU A 331 -13.98 6.67 5.90
CA LEU A 331 -13.96 5.73 4.78
C LEU A 331 -15.19 5.93 3.88
N LYS A 332 -15.00 6.11 2.56
CA LYS A 332 -16.15 6.17 1.64
C LYS A 332 -16.58 4.75 1.26
N SER A 333 -17.87 4.56 1.02
CA SER A 333 -18.42 3.25 0.61
C SER A 333 -17.80 2.65 -0.66
N HIS A 334 -17.18 3.46 -1.54
CA HIS A 334 -16.46 2.95 -2.71
C HIS A 334 -14.99 2.59 -2.45
N MET A 335 -14.35 3.10 -1.39
CA MET A 335 -12.91 2.86 -1.12
C MET A 335 -12.51 1.38 -1.15
N PRO A 336 -13.28 0.44 -0.57
CA PRO A 336 -12.96 -0.99 -0.65
C PRO A 336 -12.74 -1.49 -2.08
N ARG A 337 -13.60 -1.05 -2.99
CA ARG A 337 -13.52 -1.38 -4.40
C ARG A 337 -12.28 -0.79 -5.08
N HIS A 338 -11.89 0.43 -4.73
CA HIS A 338 -10.64 1.01 -5.24
C HIS A 338 -9.43 0.21 -4.76
N ASN A 339 -9.41 -0.25 -3.50
CA ASN A 339 -8.32 -1.10 -2.98
C ASN A 339 -8.19 -2.42 -3.73
N ILE A 340 -9.30 -3.16 -3.91
CA ILE A 340 -9.23 -4.43 -4.66
C ILE A 340 -8.77 -4.19 -6.10
N ASN A 341 -9.24 -3.12 -6.77
CA ASN A 341 -8.75 -2.76 -8.10
C ASN A 341 -7.24 -2.55 -8.13
N THR A 342 -6.70 -1.84 -7.14
CA THR A 342 -5.27 -1.61 -7.00
C THR A 342 -4.52 -2.90 -6.71
N PHE A 343 -5.05 -3.80 -5.87
CA PHE A 343 -4.43 -5.12 -5.62
C PHE A 343 -4.34 -5.95 -6.89
N LEU A 344 -5.41 -6.01 -7.69
CA LEU A 344 -5.41 -6.73 -8.96
C LEU A 344 -4.42 -6.13 -9.97
N ALA A 345 -4.27 -4.80 -9.97
CA ALA A 345 -3.29 -4.11 -10.80
C ALA A 345 -1.84 -4.38 -10.32
N ILE A 346 -1.61 -4.42 -9.00
CA ILE A 346 -0.31 -4.77 -8.40
C ILE A 346 0.08 -6.20 -8.80
N ALA A 347 -0.86 -7.14 -8.69
CA ALA A 347 -0.69 -8.54 -9.07
C ALA A 347 -0.52 -8.77 -10.59
N GLY A 348 -0.60 -7.70 -11.41
CA GLY A 348 -0.37 -7.79 -12.84
C GLY A 348 -1.47 -8.51 -13.64
N LEU A 349 -2.70 -8.58 -13.12
CA LEU A 349 -3.82 -9.15 -13.88
C LEU A 349 -4.06 -8.35 -15.17
N SER A 350 -4.51 -9.07 -16.20
CA SER A 350 -4.86 -8.44 -17.47
C SER A 350 -6.06 -7.49 -17.32
N GLU A 351 -6.08 -6.41 -18.10
CA GLU A 351 -7.14 -5.39 -17.99
C GLU A 351 -8.53 -5.95 -18.27
N HIS A 352 -8.66 -6.91 -19.18
CA HIS A 352 -9.94 -7.54 -19.50
C HIS A 352 -10.46 -8.40 -18.34
N LEU A 353 -9.59 -9.14 -17.64
CA LEU A 353 -9.97 -9.90 -16.45
C LEU A 353 -10.30 -8.97 -15.28
N GLN A 354 -9.49 -7.92 -15.08
CA GLN A 354 -9.77 -6.89 -14.08
C GLN A 354 -11.13 -6.22 -14.33
N ALA A 355 -11.42 -5.82 -15.58
CA ALA A 355 -12.72 -5.27 -15.96
C ALA A 355 -13.86 -6.26 -15.73
N MET A 356 -13.65 -7.54 -16.08
CA MET A 356 -14.63 -8.62 -15.89
C MET A 356 -14.98 -8.84 -14.42
N LEU A 357 -13.96 -9.00 -13.56
CA LEU A 357 -14.11 -9.17 -12.10
C LEU A 357 -14.82 -7.98 -11.46
N MET A 358 -14.59 -6.79 -12.01
CA MET A 358 -15.18 -5.55 -11.51
C MET A 358 -16.54 -5.25 -12.14
N GLY A 359 -17.05 -6.08 -13.06
CA GLY A 359 -18.32 -5.77 -13.74
C GLY A 359 -18.27 -4.43 -14.48
N ARG A 360 -17.15 -4.13 -15.14
CA ARG A 360 -17.00 -3.02 -16.10
C ARG A 360 -17.23 -3.55 -17.51
N ILE A 361 -17.92 -2.76 -18.33
CA ILE A 361 -18.05 -3.01 -19.77
C ILE A 361 -16.86 -2.40 -20.51
N ASP A 362 -16.42 -1.22 -20.08
CA ASP A 362 -15.32 -0.47 -20.67
C ASP A 362 -14.02 -0.68 -19.89
N ILE A 363 -12.96 -1.04 -20.62
CA ILE A 363 -11.62 -1.36 -20.11
C ILE A 363 -10.82 -0.08 -19.82
N THR A 364 -11.12 1.04 -20.50
CA THR A 364 -10.41 2.32 -20.31
C THR A 364 -10.50 2.84 -18.87
N GLN A 365 -11.54 2.45 -18.14
CA GLN A 365 -11.72 2.75 -16.72
C GLN A 365 -10.66 2.13 -15.79
N ASN A 366 -9.77 1.27 -16.30
CA ASN A 366 -8.71 0.63 -15.53
C ASN A 366 -7.38 1.41 -15.53
N GLU A 367 -7.18 2.37 -16.46
CA GLU A 367 -5.88 3.05 -16.66
C GLU A 367 -5.39 3.79 -15.41
N HIS A 368 -6.29 4.49 -14.71
CA HIS A 368 -5.96 5.21 -13.47
C HIS A 368 -5.29 4.30 -12.41
N TYR A 369 -5.77 3.07 -12.25
CA TYR A 369 -5.28 2.15 -11.21
C TYR A 369 -3.91 1.57 -11.52
N GLN A 370 -3.54 1.52 -12.79
CA GLN A 370 -2.23 1.05 -13.23
C GLN A 370 -1.12 1.98 -12.76
N HIS A 371 -1.32 3.29 -12.91
CA HIS A 371 -0.37 4.30 -12.42
C HIS A 371 -0.22 4.24 -10.89
N VAL A 372 -1.34 4.14 -10.17
CA VAL A 372 -1.34 3.99 -8.70
C VAL A 372 -0.61 2.71 -8.27
N ALA A 373 -0.86 1.58 -8.94
CA ALA A 373 -0.17 0.32 -8.65
C ALA A 373 1.35 0.42 -8.85
N ILE A 374 1.81 1.10 -9.91
CA ILE A 374 3.25 1.31 -10.15
C ILE A 374 3.88 2.09 -8.99
N LYS A 375 3.24 3.14 -8.49
CA LYS A 375 3.71 3.92 -7.33
C LYS A 375 3.89 3.04 -6.09
N HIS A 376 2.90 2.19 -5.77
CA HIS A 376 2.98 1.27 -4.63
C HIS A 376 4.05 0.19 -4.80
N ILE A 377 4.23 -0.37 -6.01
CA ILE A 377 5.28 -1.34 -6.29
C ILE A 377 6.66 -0.71 -6.08
N ARG A 378 6.89 0.51 -6.60
CA ARG A 378 8.16 1.22 -6.41
C ARG A 378 8.47 1.46 -4.94
N LYS A 379 7.48 1.95 -4.18
CA LYS A 379 7.56 2.13 -2.73
C LYS A 379 7.85 0.82 -1.99
N ALA A 380 7.27 -0.30 -2.42
CA ALA A 380 7.54 -1.59 -1.82
C ALA A 380 8.95 -2.11 -2.15
N THR A 381 9.42 -1.94 -3.39
CA THR A 381 10.78 -2.33 -3.81
C THR A 381 11.84 -1.57 -3.01
N SER A 382 11.69 -0.25 -2.85
CA SER A 382 12.64 0.55 -2.07
C SER A 382 12.74 0.10 -0.61
N LEU A 383 11.60 -0.22 0.02
CA LEU A 383 11.55 -0.73 1.39
C LEU A 383 12.22 -2.10 1.56
N ILE A 384 12.07 -3.00 0.59
CA ILE A 384 12.71 -4.32 0.62
C ILE A 384 14.24 -4.15 0.50
N SER A 385 14.72 -3.35 -0.46
CA SER A 385 16.16 -3.10 -0.66
C SER A 385 16.83 -2.46 0.57
N LEU A 386 16.12 -1.59 1.30
CA LEU A 386 16.63 -0.98 2.54
C LEU A 386 16.76 -1.98 3.69
N ALA A 387 15.91 -3.00 3.75
CA ALA A 387 15.93 -4.00 4.82
C ALA A 387 17.07 -5.01 4.68
N THR A 388 17.65 -5.16 3.48
CA THR A 388 18.75 -6.08 3.19
C THR A 388 20.14 -5.51 3.50
N ILE A 389 20.24 -4.21 3.86
CA ILE A 389 21.50 -3.57 4.20
C ILE A 389 21.80 -3.79 5.70
N PRO A 390 22.92 -4.42 6.08
CA PRO A 390 23.27 -4.65 7.48
C PRO A 390 23.34 -3.32 8.26
N LYS A 391 22.62 -3.26 9.39
CA LYS A 391 22.66 -2.14 10.34
C LYS A 391 23.78 -2.38 11.36
N SER A 392 25.01 -2.04 11.03
CA SER A 392 26.05 -1.77 12.04
C SER A 392 27.22 -1.00 11.41
N ASN A 393 27.59 0.13 12.03
CA ASN A 393 28.76 0.94 11.66
C ASN A 393 30.09 0.33 12.14
N SER A 394 30.11 -0.95 12.54
CA SER A 394 31.24 -1.58 13.22
C SER A 394 31.78 -2.84 12.54
N GLU A 395 31.17 -3.32 11.45
CA GLU A 395 31.58 -4.58 10.80
C GLU A 395 31.98 -4.44 9.32
N ILE A 396 32.04 -3.21 8.79
CA ILE A 396 32.45 -2.97 7.40
C ILE A 396 33.96 -3.17 7.20
N SER A 397 34.74 -3.30 8.27
CA SER A 397 36.20 -3.38 8.16
C SER A 397 36.76 -4.73 7.67
N GLU A 398 36.02 -5.85 7.65
CA GLU A 398 36.70 -7.13 7.35
C GLU A 398 35.92 -8.19 6.55
N LYS A 399 34.62 -8.06 6.25
CA LYS A 399 33.85 -9.21 5.69
C LYS A 399 32.91 -8.97 4.50
N THR A 400 32.95 -7.80 3.86
CA THR A 400 32.13 -7.51 2.67
C THR A 400 32.94 -7.26 1.40
N GLU A 401 34.17 -7.76 1.31
CA GLU A 401 34.93 -7.85 0.06
C GLU A 401 34.58 -9.13 -0.71
N SER A 402 33.28 -9.40 -0.92
CA SER A 402 32.90 -10.39 -1.94
C SER A 402 33.32 -9.82 -3.30
N LYS A 403 34.13 -10.58 -4.05
CA LYS A 403 34.61 -10.31 -5.41
C LYS A 403 33.52 -9.66 -6.29
N ILE A 404 33.49 -8.33 -6.36
CA ILE A 404 32.64 -7.58 -7.28
C ILE A 404 33.54 -7.06 -8.40
N ASP A 405 33.39 -7.65 -9.58
CA ASP A 405 34.05 -7.24 -10.81
C ASP A 405 33.31 -6.02 -11.40
N SER A 406 33.40 -4.86 -10.73
CA SER A 406 32.78 -3.64 -11.25
C SER A 406 33.72 -2.97 -12.26
N SER A 407 33.30 -2.93 -13.52
CA SER A 407 34.04 -2.28 -14.61
C SER A 407 34.21 -0.77 -14.42
N SER A 408 33.28 -0.10 -13.72
CA SER A 408 33.31 1.35 -13.51
C SER A 408 33.02 1.79 -12.07
N PRO A 409 33.48 3.00 -11.65
CA PRO A 409 33.18 3.58 -10.34
C PRO A 409 31.67 3.79 -10.10
N ILE A 410 30.94 4.11 -11.17
CA ILE A 410 29.49 4.32 -11.14
C ILE A 410 28.78 3.00 -10.80
N ASP A 411 29.21 1.89 -11.41
CA ASP A 411 28.65 0.57 -11.13
C ASP A 411 28.98 0.13 -9.69
N TYR A 412 30.18 0.46 -9.20
CA TYR A 412 30.56 0.22 -7.80
C TYR A 412 29.63 0.95 -6.82
N ILE A 413 29.36 2.24 -7.06
CA ILE A 413 28.44 3.03 -6.21
C ILE A 413 27.00 2.53 -6.32
N ARG A 414 26.55 2.14 -7.53
CA ARG A 414 25.21 1.58 -7.73
C ARG A 414 25.00 0.30 -6.93
N ASN A 415 26.01 -0.59 -6.91
CA ASN A 415 25.92 -1.87 -6.21
C ASN A 415 26.05 -1.72 -4.69
N ASN A 416 26.89 -0.80 -4.23
CA ASN A 416 27.25 -0.68 -2.82
C ASN A 416 26.49 0.43 -2.05
N GLY A 417 25.96 1.45 -2.74
CA GLY A 417 25.09 2.48 -2.17
C GLY A 417 25.78 3.55 -1.30
N PHE A 418 27.11 3.70 -1.40
CA PHE A 418 27.87 4.69 -0.63
C PHE A 418 28.95 5.38 -1.47
N ILE A 419 29.39 6.54 -0.98
CA ILE A 419 30.54 7.31 -1.45
C ILE A 419 31.48 7.61 -0.27
N LYS A 420 32.74 7.95 -0.56
CA LYS A 420 33.73 8.36 0.45
C LYS A 420 33.94 9.87 0.37
N ILE A 421 33.64 10.60 1.44
CA ILE A 421 33.76 12.06 1.52
C ILE A 421 35.00 12.44 2.32
N ASN A 422 35.89 13.24 1.74
CA ASN A 422 36.90 13.97 2.50
C ASN A 422 36.30 15.29 3.01
N PRO A 423 36.21 15.51 4.34
CA PRO A 423 35.66 16.74 4.91
C PRO A 423 36.44 18.02 4.54
N GLU A 424 37.69 17.89 4.09
CA GLU A 424 38.52 19.04 3.66
C GLU A 424 38.19 19.53 2.25
N HIS A 425 37.46 18.75 1.44
CA HIS A 425 37.08 19.12 0.08
C HIS A 425 35.60 19.52 0.00
N ASP A 426 35.26 20.33 -1.00
CA ASP A 426 33.87 20.65 -1.30
C ASP A 426 33.08 19.43 -1.81
N LEU A 427 31.76 19.56 -1.88
CA LEU A 427 30.88 18.48 -2.31
C LEU A 427 31.14 18.06 -3.77
N GLU A 428 31.43 19.03 -4.64
CA GLU A 428 31.63 18.80 -6.07
C GLU A 428 32.92 18.02 -6.33
N ALA A 429 34.04 18.42 -5.72
CA ALA A 429 35.31 17.70 -5.79
C ALA A 429 35.21 16.30 -5.20
N ASN A 430 34.45 16.12 -4.10
CA ASN A 430 34.16 14.80 -3.56
C ASN A 430 33.42 13.93 -4.57
N LEU A 431 32.35 14.44 -5.20
CA LEU A 431 31.59 13.68 -6.20
C LEU A 431 32.43 13.36 -7.44
N LYS A 432 33.15 14.34 -7.98
CA LYS A 432 34.03 14.15 -9.15
C LYS A 432 35.14 13.15 -8.89
N THR A 433 35.72 13.14 -7.69
CA THR A 433 36.75 12.17 -7.28
C THR A 433 36.18 10.75 -7.14
N ASN A 434 35.01 10.60 -6.52
CA ASN A 434 34.38 9.28 -6.35
C ASN A 434 33.94 8.67 -7.69
N LEU A 435 33.39 9.49 -8.59
CA LEU A 435 32.84 9.05 -9.87
C LEU A 435 33.88 9.05 -11.01
N HIS A 436 35.00 9.75 -10.81
CA HIS A 436 36.02 10.03 -11.83
C HIS A 436 35.42 10.77 -13.05
N THR A 437 34.64 11.82 -12.78
CA THR A 437 33.95 12.63 -13.78
C THR A 437 34.53 14.04 -13.82
N PHE A 438 35.74 14.17 -14.36
CA PHE A 438 36.37 15.47 -14.58
C PHE A 438 36.04 15.97 -16.00
N ASP A 439 35.40 17.13 -16.12
CA ASP A 439 34.85 17.60 -17.40
C ASP A 439 35.89 18.32 -18.26
N ASN A 440 36.81 19.05 -17.62
CA ASN A 440 37.79 19.89 -18.31
C ASN A 440 39.16 19.93 -17.58
N ARG A 441 40.15 20.56 -18.20
CA ARG A 441 41.48 20.73 -17.60
C ARG A 441 41.48 21.57 -16.33
N GLU A 442 40.54 22.50 -16.18
CA GLU A 442 40.44 23.33 -14.98
C GLU A 442 39.99 22.51 -13.77
N ASP A 443 39.06 21.57 -13.97
CA ASP A 443 38.59 20.64 -12.94
C ASP A 443 39.70 19.70 -12.51
N ILE A 444 40.50 19.20 -13.46
CA ILE A 444 41.68 18.39 -13.17
C ILE A 444 42.70 19.22 -12.38
N ALA A 445 42.96 20.46 -12.77
CA ALA A 445 43.87 21.35 -12.06
C ALA A 445 43.43 21.58 -10.60
N LYS A 446 42.15 21.87 -10.36
CA LYS A 446 41.58 22.02 -9.01
C LYS A 446 41.68 20.73 -8.20
N HIS A 447 41.40 19.58 -8.83
CA HIS A 447 41.54 18.29 -8.17
C HIS A 447 42.99 18.04 -7.75
N LEU A 448 43.94 18.25 -8.66
CA LEU A 448 45.36 18.14 -8.39
C LEU A 448 45.76 19.04 -7.23
N GLU A 449 45.46 20.34 -7.28
CA GLU A 449 45.74 21.32 -6.22
C GLU A 449 45.22 20.86 -4.86
N SER A 450 43.98 20.36 -4.80
CA SER A 450 43.37 19.90 -3.55
C SER A 450 43.93 18.57 -3.02
N THR A 451 44.56 17.77 -3.87
CA THR A 451 44.98 16.40 -3.55
C THR A 451 46.50 16.28 -3.36
N MET A 452 47.29 17.26 -3.84
CA MET A 452 48.76 17.30 -3.68
C MET A 452 49.16 17.09 -2.21
N SER A 453 50.05 16.13 -1.97
CA SER A 453 50.52 15.81 -0.62
C SER A 453 51.99 15.36 -0.65
N ASP A 454 52.61 15.21 0.51
CA ASP A 454 54.01 14.75 0.55
C ASP A 454 54.19 13.32 0.00
N THR A 455 53.08 12.58 -0.12
CA THR A 455 53.04 11.25 -0.73
C THR A 455 52.47 11.23 -2.15
N PHE A 456 51.83 12.31 -2.60
CA PHE A 456 51.15 12.41 -3.89
C PHE A 456 51.61 13.68 -4.60
N LEU A 457 52.30 13.52 -5.74
CA LEU A 457 52.90 14.61 -6.49
C LEU A 457 53.90 15.44 -5.67
N SER A 458 54.78 14.80 -4.90
CA SER A 458 55.77 15.49 -4.05
C SER A 458 56.61 16.52 -4.82
N ASP A 459 57.00 16.20 -6.06
CA ASP A 459 57.86 17.05 -6.88
C ASP A 459 57.09 18.28 -7.40
N VAL A 460 55.85 18.07 -7.84
CA VAL A 460 54.97 19.17 -8.29
C VAL A 460 54.54 20.01 -7.10
N LYS A 461 54.28 19.38 -5.95
CA LYS A 461 53.98 20.06 -4.69
C LYS A 461 55.16 20.93 -4.24
N SER A 462 56.37 20.39 -4.21
CA SER A 462 57.56 21.16 -3.83
C SER A 462 57.79 22.35 -4.75
N ALA A 463 57.59 22.19 -6.06
CA ALA A 463 57.67 23.29 -7.01
C ALA A 463 56.54 24.31 -6.80
N PHE A 464 55.32 23.84 -6.56
CA PHE A 464 54.16 24.68 -6.28
C PHE A 464 54.35 25.51 -5.01
N ASP A 465 54.78 24.87 -3.92
CA ASP A 465 55.08 25.49 -2.63
C ASP A 465 56.15 26.60 -2.82
N GLU A 466 57.23 26.33 -3.57
CA GLU A 466 58.26 27.33 -3.89
C GLU A 466 57.70 28.56 -4.63
N PHE A 467 56.77 28.37 -5.57
CA PHE A 467 56.12 29.48 -6.28
C PHE A 467 55.14 30.24 -5.38
N THR A 468 54.42 29.56 -4.48
CA THR A 468 53.51 30.20 -3.54
C THR A 468 54.23 31.02 -2.49
N ASP A 469 55.36 30.53 -1.96
CA ASP A 469 56.20 31.23 -0.97
C ASP A 469 56.82 32.50 -1.55
N ARG A 470 57.16 32.49 -2.83
CA ARG A 470 57.67 33.66 -3.56
C ARG A 470 56.56 34.64 -4.00
N SER A 471 55.32 34.46 -3.53
CA SER A 471 54.15 35.28 -3.91
C SER A 471 53.84 35.27 -5.42
N LYS A 472 54.30 34.25 -6.15
CA LYS A 472 54.13 34.13 -7.60
C LYS A 472 52.93 33.26 -7.97
N LYS A 473 51.75 33.69 -7.52
CA LYS A 473 50.49 32.93 -7.67
C LYS A 473 50.14 32.58 -9.13
N LEU A 474 50.51 33.45 -10.08
CA LEU A 474 50.23 33.23 -11.50
C LEU A 474 51.08 32.08 -12.07
N GLU A 475 52.38 32.04 -11.74
CA GLU A 475 53.31 30.99 -12.18
C GLU A 475 52.98 29.64 -11.53
N ALA A 476 52.54 29.64 -10.27
CA ALA A 476 52.06 28.45 -9.56
C ALA A 476 50.82 27.85 -10.25
N LYS A 477 49.87 28.70 -10.67
CA LYS A 477 48.67 28.26 -11.38
C LYS A 477 48.99 27.71 -12.77
N GLU A 478 49.88 28.38 -13.51
CA GLU A 478 50.34 27.90 -14.82
C GLU A 478 51.05 26.54 -14.73
N LEU A 479 51.81 26.28 -13.66
CA LEU A 479 52.44 24.99 -13.42
C LEU A 479 51.39 23.87 -13.34
N ILE A 480 50.36 24.04 -12.52
CA ILE A 480 49.29 23.03 -12.38
C ILE A 480 48.52 22.87 -13.68
N GLU A 481 48.16 23.97 -14.36
CA GLU A 481 47.41 23.92 -15.63
C GLU A 481 48.18 23.17 -16.74
N ARG A 482 49.52 23.27 -16.77
CA ARG A 482 50.37 22.49 -17.70
C ARG A 482 50.36 20.99 -17.40
N HIS A 483 50.22 20.62 -16.13
CA HIS A 483 50.21 19.24 -15.66
C HIS A 483 48.80 18.66 -15.46
N ALA A 484 47.75 19.44 -15.77
CA ALA A 484 46.34 19.07 -15.61
C ALA A 484 45.86 18.08 -16.68
N THR A 485 46.52 16.93 -16.78
CA THR A 485 46.12 15.80 -17.60
C THR A 485 45.95 14.58 -16.71
N LEU A 486 44.75 14.01 -16.67
CA LEU A 486 44.43 12.85 -15.84
C LEU A 486 43.59 11.87 -16.67
N HIS A 487 44.24 10.89 -17.27
CA HIS A 487 43.59 9.88 -18.09
C HIS A 487 43.09 8.72 -17.23
N PRO A 488 41.79 8.36 -17.28
CA PRO A 488 41.26 7.24 -16.50
C PRO A 488 41.86 5.91 -16.94
N LEU A 489 42.32 5.10 -15.99
CA LEU A 489 42.72 3.71 -16.21
C LEU A 489 41.81 2.75 -15.42
N PRO A 490 41.76 1.45 -15.77
CA PRO A 490 40.99 0.45 -15.02
C PRO A 490 41.30 0.47 -13.51
N LEU A 491 42.58 0.59 -13.16
CA LEU A 491 43.10 0.88 -11.83
C LEU A 491 43.80 2.24 -11.89
N GLY A 492 43.42 3.21 -11.06
CA GLY A 492 44.08 4.52 -10.97
C GLY A 492 43.89 5.42 -12.20
N SER A 493 44.82 6.37 -12.37
CA SER A 493 44.87 7.30 -13.50
C SER A 493 46.29 7.55 -13.97
N CYS A 494 46.43 8.08 -15.19
CA CYS A 494 47.72 8.45 -15.77
C CYS A 494 47.83 9.95 -16.00
N ASN A 495 48.95 10.53 -15.59
CA ASN A 495 49.21 11.96 -15.75
C ASN A 495 49.67 12.35 -17.16
N ARG A 496 49.71 11.40 -18.10
CA ARG A 496 49.98 11.66 -19.52
C ARG A 496 48.68 11.64 -20.30
N ASN A 497 48.66 12.38 -21.41
CA ASN A 497 47.59 12.26 -22.40
C ASN A 497 47.78 10.98 -23.25
N VAL A 498 47.49 9.83 -22.65
CA VAL A 498 47.61 8.51 -23.30
C VAL A 498 46.69 8.41 -24.52
N ALA A 499 45.54 9.09 -24.53
CA ALA A 499 44.62 9.10 -25.67
C ALA A 499 45.24 9.75 -26.92
N ALA A 500 46.09 10.77 -26.75
CA ALA A 500 46.72 11.46 -27.87
C ALA A 500 48.03 10.79 -28.34
N SER A 501 48.84 10.26 -27.42
CA SER A 501 50.22 9.83 -27.71
C SER A 501 50.49 8.34 -27.48
N GLY A 502 49.49 7.59 -27.00
CA GLY A 502 49.67 6.21 -26.55
C GLY A 502 50.53 6.08 -25.30
N CYS A 503 50.62 4.87 -24.75
CA CYS A 503 51.46 4.57 -23.59
C CYS A 503 52.81 3.99 -24.06
N PRO A 504 53.95 4.66 -23.83
CA PRO A 504 55.26 4.16 -24.26
C PRO A 504 55.68 2.88 -23.52
N THR A 505 55.16 2.68 -22.30
CA THR A 505 55.46 1.54 -21.44
C THR A 505 54.36 0.47 -21.44
N ARG A 506 53.45 0.52 -22.43
CA ARG A 506 52.39 -0.49 -22.66
C ARG A 506 51.55 -0.82 -21.42
N LEU A 507 51.19 0.20 -20.65
CA LEU A 507 50.33 0.08 -19.46
C LEU A 507 50.84 -0.87 -18.36
N LYS A 508 52.18 -1.02 -18.23
CA LYS A 508 52.80 -1.85 -17.19
C LYS A 508 52.28 -1.57 -15.76
N CYS A 509 51.84 -0.34 -15.48
CA CYS A 509 51.23 0.03 -14.19
C CYS A 509 49.99 -0.80 -13.83
N GLN A 510 49.21 -1.23 -14.83
CA GLN A 510 48.03 -2.08 -14.61
C GLN A 510 48.41 -3.52 -14.23
N SER A 511 49.68 -3.90 -14.41
CA SER A 511 50.24 -5.21 -14.01
C SER A 511 50.99 -5.15 -12.67
N GLY A 512 50.95 -4.01 -11.97
CA GLY A 512 51.65 -3.80 -10.69
C GLY A 512 53.08 -3.27 -10.81
N GLU A 513 53.61 -3.09 -12.03
CA GLU A 513 54.94 -2.51 -12.22
C GLU A 513 54.98 -1.01 -11.93
N TYR A 514 56.14 -0.53 -11.45
CA TYR A 514 56.36 0.88 -11.19
C TYR A 514 56.31 1.71 -12.49
N CYS A 515 55.54 2.80 -12.45
CA CYS A 515 55.42 3.80 -13.51
C CYS A 515 55.31 5.18 -12.88
N GLU A 516 56.17 6.10 -13.31
CA GLU A 516 56.23 7.47 -12.78
C GLU A 516 54.98 8.29 -13.12
N SER A 517 54.35 7.99 -14.27
CA SER A 517 53.16 8.72 -14.72
C SER A 517 51.85 8.12 -14.21
N PHE A 518 51.89 7.16 -13.27
CA PHE A 518 50.71 6.44 -12.77
C PHE A 518 50.41 6.80 -11.32
N GLU A 519 49.15 7.09 -11.03
CA GLU A 519 48.73 7.55 -9.71
C GLU A 519 47.33 7.04 -9.30
N LEU A 520 47.07 7.04 -7.99
CA LEU A 520 45.76 6.77 -7.40
C LEU A 520 45.05 8.08 -7.13
N THR A 521 43.78 8.18 -7.53
CA THR A 521 42.97 9.40 -7.42
C THR A 521 42.10 9.42 -6.16
N GLY A 522 42.04 8.29 -5.45
CA GLY A 522 41.07 8.05 -4.39
C GLY A 522 39.68 7.76 -4.95
N ARG A 523 39.61 7.19 -6.14
CA ARG A 523 38.36 6.67 -6.69
C ARG A 523 37.83 5.57 -5.78
N ILE A 524 36.51 5.44 -5.67
CA ILE A 524 35.90 4.56 -4.66
C ILE A 524 36.26 3.06 -4.82
N ASP A 525 36.50 2.62 -6.05
CA ASP A 525 36.81 1.25 -6.45
C ASP A 525 38.31 0.92 -6.47
N GLU A 526 39.20 1.90 -6.32
CA GLU A 526 40.66 1.71 -6.44
C GLU A 526 41.20 0.73 -5.39
N HIS A 527 40.79 0.87 -4.13
CA HIS A 527 41.28 0.00 -3.05
C HIS A 527 40.89 -1.46 -3.27
N SER A 528 39.63 -1.72 -3.61
CA SER A 528 39.13 -3.07 -3.90
C SER A 528 39.87 -3.69 -5.10
N LYS A 529 40.13 -2.90 -6.15
CA LYS A 529 40.91 -3.36 -7.32
C LYS A 529 42.37 -3.63 -7.00
N LEU A 530 43.00 -2.84 -6.12
CA LEU A 530 44.36 -3.10 -5.64
C LEU A 530 44.44 -4.43 -4.88
N ASN A 531 43.49 -4.67 -3.97
CA ASN A 531 43.42 -5.92 -3.19
C ASN A 531 43.27 -7.12 -4.12
N ALA A 532 42.35 -7.05 -5.09
CA ALA A 532 42.14 -8.11 -6.08
C ALA A 532 43.39 -8.38 -6.95
N LEU A 533 44.08 -7.33 -7.40
CA LEU A 533 45.32 -7.46 -8.17
C LEU A 533 46.44 -8.08 -7.31
N ARG A 534 46.57 -7.67 -6.06
CA ARG A 534 47.56 -8.22 -5.12
C ARG A 534 47.34 -9.71 -4.88
N GLU A 535 46.12 -10.13 -4.58
CA GLU A 535 45.78 -11.55 -4.39
C GLU A 535 46.16 -12.38 -5.62
N LYS A 536 45.82 -11.88 -6.81
CA LYS A 536 46.17 -12.52 -8.08
C LYS A 536 47.69 -12.64 -8.27
N LEU A 537 48.45 -11.58 -8.02
CA LEU A 537 49.91 -11.62 -8.16
C LEU A 537 50.56 -12.49 -7.08
N GLN A 538 50.02 -12.55 -5.86
CA GLN A 538 50.50 -13.44 -4.80
C GLN A 538 50.30 -14.91 -5.15
N GLU A 539 49.15 -15.27 -5.74
CA GLU A 539 48.90 -16.63 -6.23
C GLU A 539 49.88 -17.02 -7.35
N GLN A 540 50.09 -16.12 -8.31
CA GLN A 540 51.06 -16.32 -9.39
C GLN A 540 52.50 -16.39 -8.88
N PHE A 541 52.85 -15.60 -7.87
CA PHE A 541 54.16 -15.62 -7.24
C PHE A 541 54.45 -16.98 -6.58
N LYS A 542 53.49 -17.55 -5.85
CA LYS A 542 53.62 -18.89 -5.26
C LYS A 542 53.82 -19.98 -6.31
N GLN A 543 53.14 -19.89 -7.46
CA GLN A 543 53.34 -20.81 -8.58
C GLN A 543 54.75 -20.67 -9.17
N LEU A 544 55.23 -19.43 -9.37
CA LEU A 544 56.58 -19.16 -9.86
C LEU A 544 57.67 -19.58 -8.87
N GLU A 545 57.43 -19.51 -7.56
CA GLU A 545 58.35 -20.03 -6.54
C GLU A 545 58.54 -21.54 -6.66
N GLN A 546 57.47 -22.29 -6.91
CA GLN A 546 57.56 -23.75 -7.13
C GLN A 546 58.32 -24.07 -8.42
N LEU A 547 57.99 -23.38 -9.51
CA LEU A 547 58.62 -23.61 -10.82
C LEU A 547 60.10 -23.19 -10.86
N ALA A 548 60.47 -22.12 -10.15
CA ALA A 548 61.86 -21.67 -10.08
C ALA A 548 62.77 -22.60 -9.28
N VAL A 549 62.22 -23.52 -8.47
CA VAL A 549 63.00 -24.59 -7.83
C VAL A 549 63.31 -25.72 -8.82
N GLU A 550 62.45 -25.92 -9.82
CA GLU A 550 62.60 -26.98 -10.84
C GLU A 550 63.39 -26.51 -12.08
N ASP A 551 63.28 -25.23 -12.45
CA ASP A 551 63.98 -24.63 -13.60
C ASP A 551 64.40 -23.18 -13.31
N ASP A 552 65.71 -22.93 -13.38
CA ASP A 552 66.35 -21.63 -13.16
C ASP A 552 65.85 -20.53 -14.12
N SER A 553 65.28 -20.90 -15.28
CA SER A 553 64.75 -19.96 -16.27
C SER A 553 63.62 -19.07 -15.70
N TYR A 554 62.90 -19.54 -14.68
CA TYR A 554 61.81 -18.81 -14.02
C TYR A 554 62.29 -17.83 -12.94
N THR A 555 63.57 -17.84 -12.57
CA THR A 555 64.13 -16.97 -11.51
C THR A 555 63.95 -15.49 -11.84
N PHE A 556 64.12 -15.10 -13.11
CA PHE A 556 63.90 -13.72 -13.55
C PHE A 556 62.44 -13.28 -13.39
N ALA A 557 61.50 -14.12 -13.84
CA ALA A 557 60.07 -13.86 -13.73
C ALA A 557 59.63 -13.76 -12.26
N ARG A 558 60.15 -14.64 -11.40
CA ARG A 558 59.93 -14.59 -9.94
C ARG A 558 60.42 -13.27 -9.34
N ASN A 559 61.65 -12.86 -9.65
CA ASN A 559 62.24 -11.63 -9.13
C ASN A 559 61.49 -10.39 -9.63
N GLN A 560 61.03 -10.39 -10.89
CA GLN A 560 60.18 -9.31 -11.43
C GLN A 560 58.82 -9.26 -10.71
N MET A 561 58.20 -10.41 -10.47
CA MET A 561 56.92 -10.50 -9.74
C MET A 561 57.06 -10.03 -8.28
N SER A 562 58.17 -10.34 -7.62
CA SER A 562 58.49 -9.82 -6.27
C SER A 562 58.52 -8.29 -6.27
N LYS A 563 59.19 -7.66 -7.25
CA LYS A 563 59.23 -6.20 -7.37
C LYS A 563 57.84 -5.59 -7.62
N ASN A 564 56.97 -6.29 -8.36
CA ASN A 564 55.60 -5.85 -8.60
C ASN A 564 54.78 -5.89 -7.31
N LEU A 565 54.93 -6.94 -6.50
CA LEU A 565 54.30 -7.04 -5.19
C LEU A 565 54.79 -5.95 -4.23
N ASP A 566 56.09 -5.63 -4.23
CA ASP A 566 56.65 -4.54 -3.41
C ASP A 566 56.05 -3.18 -3.80
N ASN A 567 55.90 -2.92 -5.11
CA ASN A 567 55.28 -1.69 -5.59
C ASN A 567 53.77 -1.65 -5.28
N LEU A 568 53.05 -2.77 -5.38
CA LEU A 568 51.65 -2.83 -4.95
C LEU A 568 51.50 -2.56 -3.45
N ALA A 569 52.37 -3.12 -2.61
CA ALA A 569 52.38 -2.86 -1.17
C ALA A 569 52.63 -1.37 -0.85
N ARG A 570 53.41 -0.67 -1.69
CA ARG A 570 53.59 0.78 -1.59
C ARG A 570 52.31 1.53 -1.96
N LEU A 571 51.65 1.17 -3.07
CA LEU A 571 50.39 1.77 -3.51
C LEU A 571 49.25 1.54 -2.49
N GLU A 572 49.21 0.37 -1.88
CA GLU A 572 48.21 0.00 -0.88
C GLU A 572 48.35 0.84 0.40
N ARG A 573 49.59 1.08 0.85
CA ARG A 573 49.88 2.03 1.95
C ARG A 573 49.39 3.44 1.63
N ILE A 574 49.59 3.91 0.40
CA ILE A 574 49.09 5.23 -0.05
C ILE A 574 47.56 5.24 -0.02
N SER A 575 46.91 4.19 -0.56
CA SER A 575 45.45 4.04 -0.53
C SER A 575 44.90 4.10 0.90
N LEU A 576 45.47 3.35 1.84
CA LEU A 576 45.05 3.33 3.24
C LEU A 576 45.18 4.70 3.91
N LEU A 577 46.30 5.40 3.68
CA LEU A 577 46.50 6.76 4.19
C LEU A 577 45.45 7.74 3.64
N THR A 578 45.05 7.59 2.36
CA THR A 578 43.97 8.41 1.79
C THR A 578 42.59 8.03 2.32
N GLU A 579 42.35 6.76 2.63
CA GLU A 579 41.05 6.29 3.13
C GLU A 579 40.79 6.68 4.58
N THR A 580 41.81 6.65 5.44
CA THR A 580 41.69 7.06 6.85
C THR A 580 41.23 8.51 7.02
N LYS A 581 41.48 9.38 6.04
CA LYS A 581 41.02 10.77 6.04
C LYS A 581 39.56 10.94 5.57
N ARG A 582 38.94 9.89 5.03
CA ARG A 582 37.63 9.96 4.37
C ARG A 582 36.54 9.29 5.20
N GLN A 583 35.37 9.92 5.23
CA GLN A 583 34.17 9.41 5.88
C GLN A 583 33.26 8.74 4.86
N ILE A 584 32.62 7.63 5.23
CA ILE A 584 31.65 6.97 4.37
C ILE A 584 30.32 7.73 4.47
N ALA A 585 29.84 8.24 3.33
CA ALA A 585 28.52 8.83 3.21
C ALA A 585 27.62 7.94 2.37
N LYS A 586 26.43 7.65 2.88
CA LYS A 586 25.42 6.89 2.12
C LYS A 586 24.85 7.77 1.02
N VAL A 587 24.86 7.27 -0.22
CA VAL A 587 24.16 7.93 -1.33
C VAL A 587 22.69 7.63 -1.14
N ARG A 588 21.98 8.55 -0.48
CA ARG A 588 20.53 8.40 -0.24
C ARG A 588 19.82 8.36 -1.59
N HIS A 589 19.38 7.17 -2.00
CA HIS A 589 18.38 7.05 -3.03
C HIS A 589 16.98 7.13 -2.37
N TYR A 590 16.39 8.32 -2.42
CA TYR A 590 14.99 8.68 -2.13
C TYR A 590 14.41 8.44 -0.71
N LYS A 591 13.39 9.25 -0.39
CA LYS A 591 12.84 9.62 0.93
C LYS A 591 12.78 8.47 1.95
N SER A 592 13.57 8.60 3.01
CA SER A 592 13.65 7.69 4.16
C SER A 592 12.43 7.71 5.10
N GLU A 593 11.23 8.00 4.61
CA GLU A 593 10.00 8.06 5.41
C GLU A 593 8.78 7.42 4.74
N GLU A 594 8.95 6.61 3.70
CA GLU A 594 7.84 5.88 3.12
C GLU A 594 7.43 4.69 4.00
N LYS A 595 6.87 4.99 5.19
CA LYS A 595 6.19 3.99 6.02
C LYS A 595 5.09 3.33 5.18
N VAL A 596 4.90 2.02 5.41
CA VAL A 596 3.73 1.30 4.90
C VAL A 596 2.51 1.89 5.61
N THR A 597 1.73 2.70 4.91
CA THR A 597 0.57 3.41 5.48
C THR A 597 -0.74 2.83 4.98
N THR A 598 -0.75 2.30 3.76
CA THR A 598 -1.95 1.74 3.11
C THR A 598 -1.91 0.23 3.01
N LEU A 599 -3.09 -0.39 2.89
CA LEU A 599 -3.19 -1.82 2.59
C LEU A 599 -2.54 -2.17 1.24
N ALA A 600 -2.56 -1.25 0.26
CA ALA A 600 -1.92 -1.44 -1.04
C ALA A 600 -0.38 -1.49 -0.93
N ASP A 601 0.20 -0.66 -0.07
CA ASP A 601 1.64 -0.75 0.24
C ASP A 601 2.00 -2.11 0.86
N LEU A 602 1.18 -2.58 1.80
CA LEU A 602 1.39 -3.85 2.47
C LEU A 602 1.27 -5.02 1.48
N PHE A 603 0.25 -5.00 0.63
CA PHE A 603 0.03 -6.01 -0.41
C PHE A 603 1.17 -6.03 -1.42
N ALA A 604 1.61 -4.86 -1.93
CA ALA A 604 2.73 -4.77 -2.85
C ALA A 604 4.01 -5.36 -2.25
N ARG A 605 4.28 -5.09 -0.97
CA ARG A 605 5.45 -5.63 -0.27
C ARG A 605 5.42 -7.15 -0.13
N GLU A 606 4.29 -7.71 0.30
CA GLU A 606 4.17 -9.17 0.45
C GLU A 606 4.16 -9.89 -0.91
N HIS A 607 3.56 -9.27 -1.95
CA HIS A 607 3.59 -9.81 -3.30
C HIS A 607 5.02 -9.90 -3.86
N LEU A 608 5.82 -8.83 -3.72
CA LEU A 608 7.22 -8.82 -4.15
C LEU A 608 8.10 -9.83 -3.40
N LYS A 609 7.90 -9.98 -2.08
CA LYS A 609 8.59 -11.04 -1.31
C LYS A 609 8.23 -12.43 -1.81
N GLY A 610 6.96 -12.65 -2.16
CA GLY A 610 6.49 -13.91 -2.76
C GLY A 610 7.18 -14.21 -4.09
N GLU A 611 7.35 -13.21 -4.96
CA GLU A 611 8.08 -13.35 -6.23
C GLU A 611 9.58 -13.63 -6.04
N GLN A 612 10.22 -13.12 -4.99
CA GLN A 612 11.65 -13.38 -4.71
C GLN A 612 11.90 -14.79 -4.15
N ASN A 613 10.91 -15.38 -3.48
CA ASN A 613 11.01 -16.71 -2.87
C ASN A 613 10.54 -17.85 -3.80
N ALA A 614 9.99 -17.51 -4.97
CA ALA A 614 9.50 -18.44 -5.99
C ALA A 614 10.52 -18.60 -7.13
#